data_AF-A0A820HH43-F1
#
_entry.id   AF-A0A820HH43-F1
#
_cell.length_a   1.000
_cell.length_b   1.000
_cell.length_c   1.000
_cell.angle_alpha   90.00
_cell.angle_beta   90.00
_cell.angle_gamma   90.00
#
_symmetry.space_group_name_H-M   'P 1'
#
loop_
_entity.id
_entity.type
_entity.pdbx_description
1 polymer ?
#
loop_
_entity_poly.entity_id
_entity_poly.type
_entity_poly.pdbx_seq_one_letter_code
_entity_poly.pdbx_strand_id
1 'polypeptide(L)'
;TGDIAFAARQYIAATGNQDWLLNERGGELIYETARFWASRAIYNTDRKQYEILSVLPPDEDAEPFKNNSVYTNAVASLSIQLANYVSCITNKTVPQKWLDIASNLYFPFDNSTQDYLEYDGFNLKNTTIKQADVVLLGFPLMWTMSDVVRRNDLLAYEPLTRTDGPAMTWSMYSIGFTELGDFDKADQLFRRSYQSYVRSPFNVWTETQQGVGTVNFITGVGGFLQAILFGYGGIRLELNQLEFNPRGHLPDQATTFTFHGIKYQGFIFDLTINNNTYEIFVRVQSNINYIFLVYEYGEHRGSLKLNDRLSFSIGTPLIIRRSITLCP
;
A
#
# COMPACT_ATOMS: atom_id res chain seq x y z
N THR A 1 -8.05 13.06 4.12
CA THR A 1 -7.19 13.89 3.25
C THR A 1 -5.97 13.13 2.75
N GLY A 2 -5.18 12.55 3.65
CA GLY A 2 -4.01 11.73 3.27
C GLY A 2 -4.37 10.59 2.32
N ASP A 3 -5.45 9.87 2.61
CA ASP A 3 -5.86 8.69 1.81
C ASP A 3 -6.25 9.08 0.38
N ILE A 4 -6.83 10.27 0.18
CA ILE A 4 -7.14 10.82 -1.14
C ILE A 4 -5.85 11.14 -1.90
N ALA A 5 -4.85 11.74 -1.23
CA ALA A 5 -3.55 11.97 -1.82
C ALA A 5 -2.83 10.65 -2.14
N PHE A 6 -2.98 9.63 -1.29
CA PHE A 6 -2.44 8.30 -1.55
C PHE A 6 -3.15 7.60 -2.73
N ALA A 7 -4.47 7.73 -2.85
CA ALA A 7 -5.20 7.25 -4.03
C ALA A 7 -4.73 7.96 -5.32
N ALA A 8 -4.50 9.28 -5.25
CA ALA A 8 -3.90 10.04 -6.35
C ALA A 8 -2.48 9.56 -6.69
N ARG A 9 -1.66 9.24 -5.67
CA ARG A 9 -0.33 8.62 -5.84
C ARG A 9 -0.44 7.33 -6.65
N GLN A 10 -1.35 6.43 -6.26
CA GLN A 10 -1.55 5.14 -6.94
C GLN A 10 -2.09 5.34 -8.36
N TYR A 11 -2.99 6.29 -8.57
CA TYR A 11 -3.50 6.62 -9.90
C TYR A 11 -2.40 7.11 -10.85
N ILE A 12 -1.53 8.02 -10.39
CA ILE A 12 -0.39 8.51 -11.17
C ILE A 12 0.62 7.41 -11.45
N ALA A 13 0.94 6.60 -10.44
CA ALA A 13 1.82 5.44 -10.61
C ALA A 13 1.28 4.47 -11.67
N ALA A 14 -0.02 4.15 -11.62
CA ALA A 14 -0.64 3.20 -12.54
C ALA A 14 -0.78 3.74 -13.97
N THR A 15 -1.12 5.01 -14.14
CA THR A 15 -1.56 5.55 -15.44
C THR A 15 -0.54 6.46 -16.11
N GLY A 16 0.28 7.17 -15.32
CA GLY A 16 1.13 8.25 -15.81
C GLY A 16 0.35 9.39 -16.46
N ASN A 17 -0.93 9.57 -16.12
CA ASN A 17 -1.82 10.52 -16.76
C ASN A 17 -1.42 11.98 -16.42
N GLN A 18 -0.57 12.56 -17.28
CA GLN A 18 -0.12 13.95 -17.15
C GLN A 18 -1.23 14.96 -17.47
N ASP A 19 -2.17 14.61 -18.35
CA ASP A 19 -3.30 15.48 -18.67
C ASP A 19 -4.19 15.69 -17.44
N TRP A 20 -4.42 14.64 -16.66
CA TRP A 20 -5.12 14.76 -15.39
C TRP A 20 -4.40 15.70 -14.40
N LEU A 21 -3.07 15.64 -14.36
CA LEU A 21 -2.26 16.54 -13.51
C LEU A 21 -2.38 18.01 -13.94
N LEU A 22 -2.30 18.27 -15.25
CA LEU A 22 -2.19 19.62 -15.82
C LEU A 22 -3.56 20.28 -16.04
N ASN A 23 -4.55 19.51 -16.49
CA ASN A 23 -5.79 20.02 -17.08
C ASN A 23 -7.06 19.56 -16.35
N GLU A 24 -7.03 18.46 -15.58
CA GLU A 24 -8.22 17.90 -14.89
C GLU A 24 -8.18 18.01 -13.36
N ARG A 25 -7.56 19.07 -12.82
CA ARG A 25 -7.46 19.38 -11.38
C ARG A 25 -6.67 18.38 -10.52
N GLY A 26 -6.05 17.36 -11.11
CA GLY A 26 -5.21 16.40 -10.37
C GLY A 26 -4.04 17.05 -9.65
N GLY A 27 -3.36 17.99 -10.32
CA GLY A 27 -2.33 18.80 -9.68
C GLY A 27 -2.88 19.63 -8.53
N GLU A 28 -4.00 20.33 -8.71
CA GLU A 28 -4.65 21.12 -7.65
C GLU A 28 -4.93 20.26 -6.41
N LEU A 29 -5.56 19.09 -6.58
CA LEU A 29 -5.83 18.15 -5.49
C LEU A 29 -4.54 17.77 -4.73
N ILE A 30 -3.47 17.43 -5.44
CA ILE A 30 -2.19 17.04 -4.83
C ILE A 30 -1.59 18.21 -4.04
N TYR A 31 -1.57 19.42 -4.60
CA TYR A 31 -0.97 20.57 -3.92
C TYR A 31 -1.78 21.04 -2.71
N GLU A 32 -3.12 21.01 -2.78
CA GLU A 32 -3.97 21.42 -1.66
C GLU A 32 -3.95 20.39 -0.52
N THR A 33 -3.87 19.09 -0.83
CA THR A 33 -3.68 18.05 0.20
C THR A 33 -2.31 18.17 0.88
N ALA A 34 -1.23 18.42 0.12
CA ALA A 34 0.10 18.69 0.68
C ALA A 34 0.12 19.97 1.55
N ARG A 35 -0.54 21.04 1.09
CA ARG A 35 -0.67 22.30 1.85
C ARG A 35 -1.39 22.08 3.17
N PHE A 36 -2.48 21.32 3.16
CA PHE A 36 -3.21 20.94 4.38
C PHE A 36 -2.27 20.25 5.38
N TRP A 37 -1.54 19.22 4.96
CA TRP A 37 -0.63 18.51 5.85
C TRP A 37 0.52 19.36 6.35
N ALA A 38 1.13 20.17 5.49
CA ALA A 38 2.16 21.12 5.90
C ALA A 38 1.64 22.16 6.91
N SER A 39 0.35 22.52 6.84
CA SER A 39 -0.27 23.44 7.81
C SER A 39 -0.60 22.80 9.17
N ARG A 40 -0.73 21.47 9.21
CA ARG A 40 -1.01 20.69 10.44
C ARG A 40 0.24 20.37 11.23
N ALA A 41 1.40 20.33 10.57
CA ALA A 41 2.67 20.02 11.20
C ALA A 41 3.20 21.19 12.06
N ILE A 42 3.61 20.89 13.28
CA ILE A 42 4.27 21.82 14.19
C ILE A 42 5.69 21.34 14.49
N TYR A 43 6.64 22.25 14.67
CA TYR A 43 8.01 21.86 15.01
C TYR A 43 8.17 21.77 16.53
N ASN A 44 8.60 20.62 17.02
CA ASN A 44 8.93 20.39 18.42
C ASN A 44 10.43 20.62 18.63
N THR A 45 10.79 21.67 19.40
CA THR A 45 12.18 22.06 19.61
C THR A 45 12.98 21.05 20.42
N ASP A 46 12.32 20.34 21.34
CA ASP A 46 12.98 19.38 22.23
C ASP A 46 13.32 18.10 21.49
N ARG A 47 12.41 17.62 20.64
CA ARG A 47 12.62 16.46 19.76
C ARG A 47 13.43 16.79 18.51
N LYS A 48 13.48 18.06 18.10
CA LYS A 48 14.05 18.52 16.81
C LYS A 48 13.39 17.83 15.61
N GLN A 49 12.08 17.60 15.70
CA GLN A 49 11.27 16.93 14.68
C GLN A 49 9.91 17.63 14.57
N TYR A 50 9.22 17.38 13.46
CA TYR A 50 7.84 17.83 13.28
C TYR A 50 6.85 16.83 13.87
N GLU A 51 5.75 17.34 14.39
CA GLU A 51 4.67 16.57 15.02
C GLU A 51 3.33 16.93 14.38
N ILE A 52 2.41 15.96 14.36
CA ILE A 52 0.99 16.20 14.06
C ILE A 52 0.20 15.79 15.29
N LEU A 53 -0.42 16.78 15.92
CA LEU A 53 -1.12 16.61 17.19
C LEU A 53 -2.63 16.52 17.01
N SER A 54 -3.30 15.91 17.99
CA SER A 54 -4.77 15.86 18.09
C SER A 54 -5.42 15.29 16.82
N VAL A 55 -5.15 14.02 16.54
CA VAL A 55 -5.72 13.25 15.42
C VAL A 55 -6.38 11.97 15.94
N LEU A 56 -7.39 11.48 15.22
CA LEU A 56 -7.92 10.13 15.41
C LEU A 56 -7.32 9.26 14.29
N PRO A 57 -6.60 8.18 14.62
CA PRO A 57 -5.96 7.34 13.62
C PRO A 57 -6.98 6.34 13.03
N PRO A 58 -6.60 5.47 12.06
CA PRO A 58 -7.47 4.40 11.59
C PRO A 58 -8.10 3.54 12.69
N ASP A 59 -7.39 3.31 13.80
CA ASP A 59 -8.01 2.78 15.01
C ASP A 59 -8.92 3.83 15.67
N GLU A 60 -10.22 3.76 15.37
CA GLU A 60 -11.21 4.68 15.94
C GLU A 60 -11.48 4.44 17.44
N ASP A 61 -11.04 3.31 18.02
CA ASP A 61 -11.16 3.08 19.46
C ASP A 61 -10.10 3.90 20.25
N ALA A 62 -9.18 4.59 19.55
CA ALA A 62 -8.18 5.49 20.11
C ALA A 62 -8.71 6.91 20.46
N GLU A 63 -9.99 7.07 20.77
CA GLU A 63 -10.56 8.35 21.24
C GLU A 63 -9.93 8.85 22.57
N PRO A 64 -10.00 10.16 22.89
CA PRO A 64 -10.62 11.24 22.11
C PRO A 64 -9.77 11.70 20.92
N PHE A 65 -8.49 12.04 21.14
CA PHE A 65 -7.51 12.29 20.08
C PHE A 65 -6.12 11.92 20.58
N LYS A 66 -5.25 11.51 19.66
CA LYS A 66 -3.86 11.12 19.92
C LYS A 66 -2.89 12.04 19.20
N ASN A 67 -1.64 12.02 19.65
CA ASN A 67 -0.56 12.76 19.02
C ASN A 67 0.35 11.78 18.28
N ASN A 68 0.88 12.23 17.15
CA ASN A 68 1.87 11.49 16.38
C ASN A 68 1.41 10.09 15.98
N SER A 69 0.15 9.96 15.54
CA SER A 69 -0.31 8.71 14.92
C SER A 69 0.63 8.34 13.78
N VAL A 70 1.21 7.14 13.87
CA VAL A 70 2.25 6.69 12.94
C VAL A 70 1.72 6.60 11.51
N TYR A 71 0.49 6.10 11.35
CA TYR A 71 -0.21 6.07 10.07
C TYR A 71 -0.45 7.48 9.52
N THR A 72 -0.96 8.37 10.38
CA THR A 72 -1.30 9.75 9.99
C THR A 72 -0.05 10.52 9.55
N ASN A 73 1.06 10.35 10.26
CA ASN A 73 2.33 10.99 9.93
C ASN A 73 2.92 10.41 8.63
N ALA A 74 2.81 9.10 8.41
CA ALA A 74 3.25 8.46 7.17
C ALA A 74 2.48 8.99 5.96
N VAL A 75 1.15 9.01 6.02
CA VAL A 75 0.33 9.47 4.89
C VAL A 75 0.48 10.98 4.66
N ALA A 76 0.71 11.77 5.70
CA ALA A 76 1.04 13.19 5.59
C ALA A 76 2.37 13.42 4.85
N SER A 77 3.42 12.68 5.24
CA SER A 77 4.72 12.72 4.58
C SER A 77 4.61 12.33 3.10
N LEU A 78 3.95 11.20 2.80
CA LEU A 78 3.74 10.73 1.43
C LEU A 78 2.95 11.72 0.57
N SER A 79 1.99 12.45 1.16
CA SER A 79 1.21 13.48 0.47
C SER A 79 2.08 14.66 0.03
N ILE A 80 2.96 15.13 0.91
CA ILE A 80 3.89 16.22 0.59
C ILE A 80 4.94 15.76 -0.44
N GLN A 81 5.48 14.55 -0.27
CA GLN A 81 6.41 13.97 -1.23
C GLN A 81 5.80 13.80 -2.62
N LEU A 82 4.50 13.47 -2.72
CA LEU A 82 3.81 13.40 -4.01
C LEU A 82 3.77 14.77 -4.70
N ALA A 83 3.49 15.86 -3.97
CA ALA A 83 3.51 17.21 -4.53
C ALA A 83 4.91 17.59 -5.05
N ASN A 84 5.97 17.14 -4.38
CA ASN A 84 7.33 17.28 -4.86
C ASN A 84 7.58 16.45 -6.12
N TYR A 85 7.17 15.18 -6.12
CA TYR A 85 7.34 14.28 -7.25
C TYR A 85 6.72 14.84 -8.54
N VAL A 86 5.50 15.37 -8.48
CA VAL A 86 4.80 15.89 -9.68
C VAL A 86 5.19 17.33 -10.04
N SER A 87 6.11 17.97 -9.30
CA SER A 87 6.53 19.36 -9.53
C SER A 87 7.19 19.55 -10.90
N CYS A 88 7.93 18.55 -11.38
CA CYS A 88 8.62 18.63 -12.67
C CYS A 88 7.64 18.68 -13.86
N ILE A 89 6.47 18.05 -13.72
CA ILE A 89 5.41 18.05 -14.74
C ILE A 89 4.56 19.31 -14.62
N THR A 90 4.13 19.64 -13.40
CA THR A 90 3.19 20.75 -13.16
C THR A 90 3.86 22.13 -13.16
N ASN A 91 5.19 22.19 -13.20
CA ASN A 91 6.00 23.40 -13.11
C ASN A 91 5.65 24.26 -11.87
N LYS A 92 5.25 23.61 -10.78
CA LYS A 92 4.93 24.26 -9.50
C LYS A 92 6.06 24.07 -8.51
N THR A 93 6.41 25.12 -7.78
CA THR A 93 7.43 25.06 -6.73
C THR A 93 6.83 24.54 -5.42
N VAL A 94 7.49 23.56 -4.80
CA VAL A 94 7.17 23.12 -3.44
C VAL A 94 8.05 23.88 -2.45
N PRO A 95 7.49 24.54 -1.41
CA PRO A 95 8.28 25.22 -0.40
C PRO A 95 9.25 24.26 0.30
N GLN A 96 10.51 24.66 0.48
CA GLN A 96 11.53 23.84 1.15
C GLN A 96 11.10 23.40 2.55
N LYS A 97 10.35 24.25 3.27
CA LYS A 97 9.78 23.92 4.58
C LYS A 97 8.85 22.70 4.51
N TRP A 98 8.10 22.50 3.44
CA TRP A 98 7.24 21.32 3.30
C TRP A 98 8.08 20.05 3.15
N LEU A 99 9.15 20.11 2.37
CA LEU A 99 10.07 18.98 2.21
C LEU A 99 10.75 18.65 3.54
N ASP A 100 11.17 19.67 4.29
CA ASP A 100 11.71 19.51 5.64
C ASP A 100 10.71 18.84 6.60
N ILE A 101 9.44 19.27 6.57
CA ILE A 101 8.35 18.59 7.30
C ILE A 101 8.27 17.11 6.89
N ALA A 102 8.16 16.81 5.60
CA ALA A 102 7.96 15.45 5.13
C ALA A 102 9.12 14.51 5.52
N SER A 103 10.35 15.01 5.51
CA SER A 103 11.55 14.24 5.87
C SER A 103 11.78 14.13 7.37
N ASN A 104 11.24 15.05 8.18
CA ASN A 104 11.55 15.14 9.62
C ASN A 104 10.29 15.05 10.52
N LEU A 105 9.20 14.45 10.04
CA LEU A 105 8.07 14.06 10.90
C LEU A 105 8.50 12.98 11.91
N TYR A 106 7.98 13.09 13.13
CA TYR A 106 8.23 12.12 14.20
C TYR A 106 7.40 10.85 13.98
N PHE A 107 8.02 9.69 14.20
CA PHE A 107 7.36 8.39 14.18
C PHE A 107 7.66 7.70 15.51
N PRO A 108 6.66 7.47 16.37
CA PRO A 108 6.85 6.75 17.62
C PRO A 108 7.39 5.33 17.34
N PHE A 109 8.57 5.01 17.88
CA PHE A 109 9.27 3.75 17.61
C PHE A 109 9.96 3.25 18.88
N ASP A 110 9.75 1.98 19.21
CA ASP A 110 10.43 1.33 20.33
C ASP A 110 11.70 0.62 19.82
N ASN A 111 12.86 1.16 20.18
CA ASN A 111 14.15 0.61 19.76
C ASN A 111 14.45 -0.77 20.40
N SER A 112 13.81 -1.13 21.51
CA SER A 112 14.07 -2.40 22.20
C SER A 112 13.35 -3.56 21.54
N THR A 113 12.10 -3.35 21.13
CA THR A 113 11.26 -4.34 20.44
C THR A 113 11.34 -4.21 18.93
N GLN A 114 11.90 -3.12 18.41
CA GLN A 114 12.01 -2.83 16.97
C GLN A 114 10.63 -2.81 16.29
N ASP A 115 9.67 -2.09 16.87
CA ASP A 115 8.33 -1.89 16.33
C ASP A 115 7.90 -0.41 16.40
N TYR A 116 6.95 -0.04 15.54
CA TYR A 116 6.31 1.26 15.62
C TYR A 116 5.21 1.25 16.69
N LEU A 117 5.14 2.32 17.47
CA LEU A 117 4.02 2.59 18.35
C LEU A 117 2.95 3.35 17.58
N GLU A 118 1.68 2.99 17.76
CA GLU A 118 0.57 3.54 16.97
C GLU A 118 0.45 5.05 17.10
N TYR A 119 0.72 5.57 18.30
CA TYR A 119 0.75 6.97 18.66
C TYR A 119 1.59 7.19 19.93
N ASP A 120 1.78 8.44 20.34
CA ASP A 120 2.53 8.78 21.57
C ASP A 120 1.97 8.07 22.81
N GLY A 121 2.81 7.28 23.47
CA GLY A 121 2.46 6.58 24.71
C GLY A 121 1.59 5.34 24.53
N PHE A 122 1.44 4.82 23.29
CA PHE A 122 0.75 3.55 23.05
C PHE A 122 1.37 2.41 23.87
N ASN A 123 0.53 1.55 24.45
CA ASN A 123 0.96 0.40 25.25
C ASN A 123 0.61 -0.91 24.53
N LEU A 124 1.64 -1.62 24.06
CA LEU A 124 1.52 -2.89 23.32
C LEU A 124 1.00 -4.08 24.15
N LYS A 125 0.76 -3.93 25.47
CA LYS A 125 0.38 -5.07 26.35
C LYS A 125 -1.07 -5.06 26.81
N ASN A 126 -1.70 -3.90 26.91
CA ASN A 126 -3.00 -3.73 27.58
C ASN A 126 -3.98 -2.86 26.76
N THR A 127 -3.78 -2.77 25.45
CA THR A 127 -4.62 -1.97 24.57
C THR A 127 -5.34 -2.89 23.59
N THR A 128 -6.62 -2.64 23.35
CA THR A 128 -7.38 -3.29 22.29
C THR A 128 -7.61 -2.26 21.20
N ILE A 129 -7.38 -2.63 19.95
CA ILE A 129 -7.58 -1.77 18.78
C ILE A 129 -8.72 -2.29 17.92
N LYS A 130 -9.41 -1.40 17.24
CA LYS A 130 -10.56 -1.70 16.40
C LYS A 130 -10.20 -2.48 15.13
N GLN A 131 -9.15 -2.02 14.46
CA GLN A 131 -8.81 -2.40 13.09
C GLN A 131 -7.34 -2.11 12.77
N ALA A 132 -6.89 -2.50 11.57
CA ALA A 132 -5.52 -2.25 11.12
C ALA A 132 -5.15 -0.75 11.18
N ASP A 133 -4.01 -0.45 11.81
CA ASP A 133 -3.44 0.90 11.88
C ASP A 133 -1.94 0.87 11.53
N VAL A 134 -1.07 0.49 12.46
CA VAL A 134 0.39 0.39 12.25
C VAL A 134 0.73 -0.57 11.11
N VAL A 135 -0.01 -1.68 10.98
CA VAL A 135 0.22 -2.65 9.91
C VAL A 135 -0.06 -2.08 8.52
N LEU A 136 -0.78 -0.95 8.41
CA LEU A 136 -1.01 -0.24 7.16
C LEU A 136 0.25 0.46 6.63
N LEU A 137 1.27 0.67 7.47
CA LEU A 137 2.56 1.23 7.07
C LEU A 137 3.22 0.37 6.00
N GLY A 138 3.38 -0.94 6.22
CA GLY A 138 4.00 -1.80 5.20
C GLY A 138 3.07 -2.09 4.01
N PHE A 139 1.75 -2.19 4.22
CA PHE A 139 0.78 -2.22 3.11
C PHE A 139 -0.57 -1.66 3.57
N PRO A 140 -1.17 -0.68 2.87
CA PRO A 140 -0.85 -0.27 1.50
C PRO A 140 0.22 0.82 1.39
N LEU A 141 0.64 1.49 2.46
CA LEU A 141 1.49 2.67 2.34
C LEU A 141 2.92 2.36 1.83
N MET A 142 3.37 1.11 1.98
CA MET A 142 4.72 0.65 1.61
C MET A 142 5.81 1.56 2.17
N TRP A 143 5.62 2.00 3.41
CA TRP A 143 6.59 2.78 4.15
C TRP A 143 7.88 1.97 4.35
N THR A 144 9.02 2.60 4.09
CA THR A 144 10.32 1.91 4.18
C THR A 144 10.59 1.44 5.60
N MET A 145 10.79 0.14 5.76
CA MET A 145 11.14 -0.52 7.02
C MET A 145 11.88 -1.83 6.74
N SER A 146 12.54 -2.39 7.75
CA SER A 146 13.16 -3.71 7.63
C SER A 146 12.12 -4.82 7.80
N ASP A 147 12.41 -6.01 7.27
CA ASP A 147 11.58 -7.21 7.49
C ASP A 147 11.40 -7.53 8.98
N VAL A 148 12.39 -7.18 9.82
CA VAL A 148 12.31 -7.34 11.28
C VAL A 148 11.23 -6.43 11.85
N VAL A 149 11.26 -5.14 11.54
CA VAL A 149 10.24 -4.19 12.00
C VAL A 149 8.86 -4.58 11.47
N ARG A 150 8.79 -4.91 10.17
CA ARG A 150 7.54 -5.35 9.54
C ARG A 150 6.93 -6.57 10.24
N ARG A 151 7.76 -7.55 10.59
CA ARG A 151 7.33 -8.75 11.33
C ARG A 151 6.88 -8.42 12.74
N ASN A 152 7.63 -7.57 13.44
CA ASN A 152 7.32 -7.20 14.82
C ASN A 152 6.01 -6.42 14.90
N ASP A 153 5.77 -5.45 14.01
CA ASP A 153 4.49 -4.73 13.92
C ASP A 153 3.32 -5.71 13.69
N LEU A 154 3.45 -6.65 12.75
CA LEU A 154 2.40 -7.63 12.48
C LEU A 154 2.10 -8.51 13.71
N LEU A 155 3.14 -9.03 14.37
CA LEU A 155 2.98 -9.90 15.53
C LEU A 155 2.47 -9.16 16.77
N ALA A 156 2.89 -7.90 16.95
CA ALA A 156 2.50 -7.10 18.10
C ALA A 156 1.04 -6.67 18.03
N TYR A 157 0.56 -6.21 16.86
CA TYR A 157 -0.79 -5.65 16.74
C TYR A 157 -1.89 -6.68 16.43
N GLU A 158 -1.55 -7.85 15.87
CA GLU A 158 -2.55 -8.90 15.60
C GLU A 158 -3.36 -9.31 16.86
N PRO A 159 -2.74 -9.64 18.01
CA PRO A 159 -3.50 -10.04 19.21
C PRO A 159 -4.24 -8.87 19.87
N LEU A 160 -3.85 -7.62 19.60
CA LEU A 160 -4.52 -6.42 20.13
C LEU A 160 -5.76 -6.08 19.32
N THR A 161 -5.85 -6.54 18.07
CA THR A 161 -6.99 -6.26 17.19
C THR A 161 -8.21 -7.07 17.61
N ARG A 162 -9.29 -6.38 18.00
CA ARG A 162 -10.53 -7.04 18.43
C ARG A 162 -11.12 -7.92 17.34
N THR A 163 -11.69 -9.05 17.77
CA THR A 163 -12.13 -10.10 16.85
C THR A 163 -13.41 -9.73 16.11
N ASP A 164 -14.23 -8.83 16.65
CA ASP A 164 -15.49 -8.35 16.11
C ASP A 164 -15.35 -7.03 15.32
N GLY A 165 -14.12 -6.64 14.98
CA GLY A 165 -13.81 -5.50 14.14
C GLY A 165 -14.27 -5.66 12.67
N PRO A 166 -14.23 -4.57 11.89
CA PRO A 166 -14.75 -4.54 10.53
C PRO A 166 -13.92 -5.42 9.56
N ALA A 167 -14.57 -5.85 8.47
CA ALA A 167 -14.06 -6.79 7.47
C ALA A 167 -12.94 -6.21 6.55
N MET A 168 -12.02 -5.40 7.07
CA MET A 168 -10.94 -4.76 6.29
C MET A 168 -9.54 -5.07 6.83
N THR A 169 -9.46 -5.53 8.08
CA THR A 169 -8.20 -5.68 8.82
C THR A 169 -7.40 -6.88 8.34
N TRP A 170 -8.00 -8.06 8.33
CA TRP A 170 -7.27 -9.32 8.20
C TRP A 170 -6.61 -9.54 6.84
N SER A 171 -7.13 -8.91 5.78
CA SER A 171 -6.47 -8.89 4.47
C SER A 171 -5.13 -8.16 4.51
N MET A 172 -5.00 -7.09 5.29
CA MET A 172 -3.75 -6.33 5.39
C MET A 172 -2.67 -7.14 6.12
N TYR A 173 -3.06 -7.85 7.18
CA TYR A 173 -2.16 -8.80 7.84
C TYR A 173 -1.76 -9.97 6.92
N SER A 174 -2.72 -10.54 6.19
CA SER A 174 -2.45 -11.63 5.24
C SER A 174 -1.38 -11.22 4.22
N ILE A 175 -1.52 -10.03 3.60
CA ILE A 175 -0.53 -9.47 2.68
C ILE A 175 0.84 -9.32 3.36
N GLY A 176 0.87 -8.78 4.58
CA GLY A 176 2.11 -8.59 5.34
C GLY A 176 2.84 -9.91 5.64
N PHE A 177 2.13 -10.93 6.09
CA PHE A 177 2.75 -12.24 6.35
C PHE A 177 3.14 -12.98 5.06
N THR A 178 2.37 -12.85 3.96
CA THR A 178 2.77 -13.38 2.65
C THR A 178 4.08 -12.76 2.19
N GLU A 179 4.23 -11.44 2.33
CA GLU A 179 5.46 -10.74 1.97
C GLU A 179 6.67 -11.26 2.74
N LEU A 180 6.49 -11.59 4.02
CA LEU A 180 7.53 -12.13 4.90
C LEU A 180 7.75 -13.66 4.78
N GLY A 181 7.03 -14.33 3.89
CA GLY A 181 7.12 -15.79 3.68
C GLY A 181 6.48 -16.64 4.78
N ASP A 182 5.66 -16.04 5.64
CA ASP A 182 4.95 -16.73 6.72
C ASP A 182 3.56 -17.20 6.23
N PHE A 183 3.58 -18.22 5.38
CA PHE A 183 2.42 -18.62 4.59
C PHE A 183 1.30 -19.23 5.42
N ASP A 184 1.62 -19.98 6.48
CA ASP A 184 0.61 -20.54 7.38
C ASP A 184 -0.22 -19.44 8.03
N LYS A 185 0.47 -18.38 8.50
CA LYS A 185 -0.19 -17.21 9.10
C LYS A 185 -0.95 -16.40 8.06
N ALA A 186 -0.36 -16.20 6.88
CA ALA A 186 -1.01 -15.50 5.79
C ALA A 186 -2.33 -16.18 5.37
N ASP A 187 -2.35 -17.50 5.25
CA ASP A 187 -3.53 -18.29 4.88
C ASP A 187 -4.59 -18.28 5.98
N GLN A 188 -4.18 -18.37 7.25
CA GLN A 188 -5.08 -18.24 8.39
C GLN A 188 -5.82 -16.90 8.34
N LEU A 189 -5.09 -15.81 8.14
CA LEU A 189 -5.64 -14.46 8.15
C LEU A 189 -6.38 -14.13 6.84
N PHE A 190 -5.99 -14.72 5.71
CA PHE A 190 -6.75 -14.65 4.46
C PHE A 190 -8.14 -15.25 4.65
N ARG A 191 -8.25 -16.48 5.16
CA ARG A 191 -9.55 -17.12 5.47
C ARG A 191 -10.37 -16.30 6.47
N ARG A 192 -9.72 -15.78 7.51
CA ARG A 192 -10.35 -14.91 8.51
C ARG A 192 -10.94 -13.63 7.89
N SER A 193 -10.32 -13.10 6.83
CA SER A 193 -10.79 -11.86 6.18
C SER A 193 -12.15 -11.98 5.49
N TYR A 194 -12.62 -13.20 5.18
CA TYR A 194 -13.88 -13.39 4.46
C TYR A 194 -14.84 -14.40 5.09
N GLN A 195 -14.37 -15.53 5.63
CA GLN A 195 -15.25 -16.66 5.99
C GLN A 195 -16.38 -16.26 6.95
N SER A 196 -16.06 -15.51 8.00
CA SER A 196 -17.03 -15.05 9.00
C SER A 196 -17.78 -13.78 8.60
N TYR A 197 -17.41 -13.13 7.48
CA TYR A 197 -18.01 -11.87 7.01
C TYR A 197 -18.96 -12.06 5.82
N VAL A 198 -18.84 -13.18 5.10
CA VAL A 198 -19.65 -13.52 3.93
C VAL A 198 -20.99 -14.13 4.34
N ARG A 199 -22.06 -13.77 3.64
CA ARG A 199 -23.43 -14.23 3.89
C ARG A 199 -24.02 -14.94 2.67
N SER A 200 -24.43 -16.17 2.88
CA SER A 200 -25.28 -16.91 1.93
C SER A 200 -26.66 -16.24 1.78
N PRO A 201 -27.37 -16.48 0.67
CA PRO A 201 -27.00 -17.34 -0.46
C PRO A 201 -26.15 -16.63 -1.52
N PHE A 202 -26.00 -15.30 -1.44
CA PHE A 202 -25.37 -14.50 -2.50
C PHE A 202 -23.91 -14.14 -2.24
N ASN A 203 -23.32 -14.68 -1.17
CA ASN A 203 -21.95 -14.40 -0.74
C ASN A 203 -21.65 -12.90 -0.56
N VAL A 204 -22.57 -12.20 0.11
CA VAL A 204 -22.46 -10.75 0.38
C VAL A 204 -21.62 -10.51 1.64
N TRP A 205 -20.69 -9.55 1.60
CA TRP A 205 -19.95 -9.13 2.78
C TRP A 205 -20.81 -8.25 3.70
N THR A 206 -20.76 -8.54 4.98
CA THR A 206 -21.18 -7.62 6.05
C THR A 206 -19.96 -7.00 6.72
N GLU A 207 -20.12 -5.79 7.23
CA GLU A 207 -19.06 -5.07 7.93
C GLU A 207 -18.48 -5.88 9.09
N THR A 208 -19.33 -6.48 9.93
CA THR A 208 -18.90 -7.28 11.09
C THR A 208 -19.15 -8.77 10.91
N GLN A 209 -18.50 -9.59 11.73
CA GLN A 209 -18.70 -11.05 11.72
C GLN A 209 -20.10 -11.48 12.16
N GLN A 210 -20.81 -10.65 12.91
CA GLN A 210 -22.17 -10.95 13.39
C GLN A 210 -23.24 -10.63 12.34
N GLY A 211 -22.86 -10.05 11.20
CA GLY A 211 -23.82 -9.62 10.18
C GLY A 211 -24.48 -8.28 10.49
N VAL A 212 -23.96 -7.56 11.49
CA VAL A 212 -24.43 -6.24 11.90
C VAL A 212 -23.60 -5.15 11.22
N GLY A 213 -24.18 -3.97 11.04
CA GLY A 213 -23.56 -2.84 10.38
C GLY A 213 -23.89 -2.80 8.89
N THR A 214 -22.95 -2.31 8.09
CA THR A 214 -23.15 -2.14 6.64
C THR A 214 -23.27 -3.49 5.93
N VAL A 215 -24.35 -3.68 5.17
CA VAL A 215 -24.51 -4.79 4.21
C VAL A 215 -23.95 -4.39 2.85
N ASN A 216 -23.50 -5.35 2.04
CA ASN A 216 -22.73 -5.09 0.82
C ASN A 216 -21.47 -4.26 1.12
N PHE A 217 -20.73 -4.65 2.16
CA PHE A 217 -19.55 -3.93 2.61
C PHE A 217 -18.40 -4.09 1.62
N ILE A 218 -18.36 -3.19 0.62
CA ILE A 218 -17.40 -3.21 -0.48
C ILE A 218 -15.94 -3.09 -0.04
N THR A 219 -15.69 -2.45 1.11
CA THR A 219 -14.34 -2.37 1.68
C THR A 219 -13.78 -3.75 1.98
N GLY A 220 -14.60 -4.68 2.46
CA GLY A 220 -14.16 -6.06 2.70
C GLY A 220 -13.97 -6.88 1.44
N VAL A 221 -14.80 -6.65 0.42
CA VAL A 221 -14.60 -7.23 -0.91
C VAL A 221 -13.29 -6.72 -1.53
N GLY A 222 -13.01 -5.43 -1.39
CA GLY A 222 -11.76 -4.81 -1.81
C GLY A 222 -10.55 -5.37 -1.05
N GLY A 223 -10.66 -5.55 0.26
CA GLY A 223 -9.61 -6.18 1.09
C GLY A 223 -9.29 -7.60 0.64
N PHE A 224 -10.32 -8.42 0.38
CA PHE A 224 -10.16 -9.77 -0.17
C PHE A 224 -9.40 -9.77 -1.50
N LEU A 225 -9.81 -8.91 -2.45
CA LEU A 225 -9.15 -8.80 -3.75
C LEU A 225 -7.70 -8.31 -3.61
N GLN A 226 -7.42 -7.40 -2.68
CA GLN A 226 -6.07 -6.93 -2.38
C GLN A 226 -5.19 -8.04 -1.81
N ALA A 227 -5.70 -8.92 -0.95
CA ALA A 227 -4.93 -10.05 -0.45
C ALA A 227 -4.54 -11.02 -1.58
N ILE A 228 -5.40 -11.18 -2.58
CA ILE A 228 -5.08 -11.98 -3.77
C ILE A 228 -4.04 -11.29 -4.65
N LEU A 229 -4.25 -10.03 -5.04
CA LEU A 229 -3.39 -9.32 -5.99
C LEU A 229 -2.04 -8.94 -5.39
N PHE A 230 -2.06 -8.36 -4.19
CA PHE A 230 -0.90 -7.78 -3.54
C PHE A 230 -0.31 -8.71 -2.48
N GLY A 231 -1.05 -9.70 -1.98
CA GLY A 231 -0.47 -10.79 -1.19
C GLY A 231 0.09 -11.86 -2.12
N TYR A 232 -0.74 -12.85 -2.47
CA TYR A 232 -0.32 -14.02 -3.25
C TYR A 232 0.24 -13.68 -4.65
N GLY A 233 -0.32 -12.66 -5.31
CA GLY A 233 0.16 -12.16 -6.59
C GLY A 233 1.49 -11.42 -6.52
N GLY A 234 1.91 -10.96 -5.33
CA GLY A 234 3.17 -10.25 -5.12
C GLY A 234 3.30 -8.96 -5.93
N ILE A 235 2.19 -8.33 -6.31
CA ILE A 235 2.21 -7.10 -7.12
C ILE A 235 2.54 -5.91 -6.20
N ARG A 236 3.45 -5.02 -6.59
CA ARG A 236 3.67 -3.73 -5.90
C ARG A 236 3.68 -2.61 -6.92
N LEU A 237 3.09 -1.47 -6.57
CA LEU A 237 2.99 -0.31 -7.45
C LEU A 237 3.55 0.92 -6.76
N GLU A 238 4.69 1.39 -7.24
CA GLU A 238 5.34 2.61 -6.82
C GLU A 238 5.29 3.66 -7.93
N LEU A 239 5.61 4.91 -7.60
CA LEU A 239 5.50 6.03 -8.54
C LEU A 239 6.31 5.84 -9.84
N ASN A 240 7.44 5.14 -9.77
CA ASN A 240 8.35 4.91 -10.89
C ASN A 240 8.41 3.46 -11.38
N GLN A 241 7.70 2.52 -10.74
CA GLN A 241 7.80 1.10 -11.06
C GLN A 241 6.55 0.29 -10.72
N LEU A 242 6.31 -0.74 -11.53
CA LEU A 242 5.45 -1.87 -11.22
C LEU A 242 6.36 -3.07 -10.93
N GLU A 243 6.21 -3.70 -9.78
CA GLU A 243 6.95 -4.90 -9.41
C GLU A 243 6.01 -6.11 -9.38
N PHE A 244 6.52 -7.23 -9.88
CA PHE A 244 5.97 -8.56 -9.69
C PHE A 244 6.95 -9.41 -8.89
N ASN A 245 6.56 -9.78 -7.68
CA ASN A 245 7.36 -10.59 -6.76
C ASN A 245 6.51 -11.66 -6.07
N PRO A 246 5.86 -12.56 -6.83
CA PRO A 246 5.08 -13.64 -6.25
C PRO A 246 5.99 -14.60 -5.49
N ARG A 247 5.48 -15.13 -4.37
CA ARG A 247 6.22 -16.03 -3.48
C ARG A 247 6.07 -17.52 -3.82
N GLY A 248 5.29 -17.87 -4.84
CA GLY A 248 5.03 -19.25 -5.25
C GLY A 248 4.11 -20.02 -4.29
N HIS A 249 3.60 -19.35 -3.26
CA HIS A 249 2.54 -19.87 -2.39
C HIS A 249 1.20 -19.34 -2.89
N LEU A 250 0.22 -20.23 -3.10
CA LEU A 250 -1.11 -19.90 -3.58
C LEU A 250 -2.16 -20.40 -2.58
N PRO A 251 -3.30 -19.71 -2.41
CA PRO A 251 -4.29 -20.07 -1.41
C PRO A 251 -5.01 -21.38 -1.74
N ASP A 252 -5.45 -22.08 -0.69
CA ASP A 252 -6.39 -23.20 -0.74
C ASP A 252 -6.01 -24.30 -1.76
N GLN A 253 -4.72 -24.65 -1.83
CA GLN A 253 -4.14 -25.69 -2.70
C GLN A 253 -4.20 -25.39 -4.21
N ALA A 254 -4.48 -24.15 -4.61
CA ALA A 254 -4.41 -23.77 -6.01
C ALA A 254 -3.02 -24.06 -6.59
N THR A 255 -2.97 -24.68 -7.77
CA THR A 255 -1.70 -24.98 -8.46
C THR A 255 -1.25 -23.86 -9.38
N THR A 256 -2.19 -23.03 -9.84
CA THR A 256 -1.93 -21.92 -10.74
C THR A 256 -2.96 -20.81 -10.55
N PHE A 257 -2.50 -19.56 -10.51
CA PHE A 257 -3.32 -18.36 -10.58
C PHE A 257 -2.99 -17.57 -11.84
N THR A 258 -4.03 -17.10 -12.53
CA THR A 258 -3.87 -16.18 -13.67
C THR A 258 -4.67 -14.92 -13.44
N PHE A 259 -3.97 -13.79 -13.38
CA PHE A 259 -4.55 -12.46 -13.41
C PHE A 259 -4.57 -11.98 -14.83
N HIS A 260 -5.75 -11.61 -15.33
CA HIS A 260 -5.90 -11.05 -16.66
C HIS A 260 -6.09 -9.54 -16.58
N GLY A 261 -5.44 -8.81 -17.48
CA GLY A 261 -5.79 -7.42 -17.70
C GLY A 261 -5.21 -6.42 -16.70
N ILE A 262 -4.05 -6.70 -16.09
CA ILE A 262 -3.34 -5.75 -15.22
C ILE A 262 -2.88 -4.57 -16.08
N LYS A 263 -3.37 -3.36 -15.77
CA LYS A 263 -3.09 -2.15 -16.54
C LYS A 263 -1.98 -1.35 -15.88
N TYR A 264 -0.98 -0.97 -16.66
CA TYR A 264 0.08 -0.07 -16.20
C TYR A 264 0.67 0.74 -17.35
N GLN A 265 0.61 2.06 -17.25
CA GLN A 265 1.23 3.03 -18.16
C GLN A 265 0.90 2.77 -19.64
N GLY A 266 -0.35 2.39 -19.94
CA GLY A 266 -0.83 2.09 -21.29
C GLY A 266 -0.56 0.66 -21.78
N PHE A 267 0.05 -0.19 -20.96
CA PHE A 267 0.22 -1.61 -21.23
C PHE A 267 -0.83 -2.42 -20.46
N ILE A 268 -1.16 -3.59 -21.00
CA ILE A 268 -2.02 -4.58 -20.35
C ILE A 268 -1.27 -5.90 -20.28
N PHE A 269 -1.15 -6.43 -19.07
CA PHE A 269 -0.47 -7.68 -18.77
C PHE A 269 -1.44 -8.74 -18.29
N ASP A 270 -1.14 -9.98 -18.63
CA ASP A 270 -1.59 -11.11 -17.83
C ASP A 270 -0.41 -11.63 -17.00
N LEU A 271 -0.67 -12.00 -15.75
CA LEU A 271 0.30 -12.61 -14.84
C LEU A 271 -0.17 -14.01 -14.49
N THR A 272 0.61 -15.03 -14.83
CA THR A 272 0.36 -16.42 -14.44
C THR A 272 1.40 -16.87 -13.43
N ILE A 273 0.99 -17.44 -12.30
CA ILE A 273 1.86 -17.84 -11.20
C ILE A 273 1.61 -19.31 -10.90
N ASN A 274 2.68 -20.08 -10.74
CA ASN A 274 2.67 -21.40 -10.10
C ASN A 274 3.71 -21.43 -8.96
N ASN A 275 3.97 -22.60 -8.39
CA ASN A 275 4.89 -22.76 -7.27
C ASN A 275 6.37 -22.49 -7.58
N ASN A 276 6.78 -22.61 -8.83
CA ASN A 276 8.18 -22.53 -9.25
C ASN A 276 8.47 -21.31 -10.13
N THR A 277 7.49 -20.89 -10.94
CA THR A 277 7.65 -19.80 -11.90
C THR A 277 6.46 -18.85 -11.90
N TYR A 278 6.71 -17.66 -12.41
CA TYR A 278 5.67 -16.73 -12.84
C TYR A 278 5.97 -16.24 -14.25
N GLU A 279 4.91 -16.01 -15.02
CA GLU A 279 4.97 -15.61 -16.40
C GLU A 279 4.16 -14.33 -16.60
N ILE A 280 4.75 -13.35 -17.30
CA ILE A 280 4.02 -12.20 -17.81
C ILE A 280 3.73 -12.39 -19.30
N PHE A 281 2.52 -12.04 -19.71
CA PHE A 281 2.13 -11.94 -21.10
C PHE A 281 1.68 -10.51 -21.42
N VAL A 282 2.33 -9.87 -22.39
CA VAL A 282 2.01 -8.50 -22.82
C VAL A 282 0.87 -8.54 -23.84
N ARG A 283 -0.35 -8.33 -23.36
CA ARG A 283 -1.58 -8.42 -24.15
C ARG A 283 -1.82 -7.18 -25.02
N VAL A 284 -1.56 -6.00 -24.46
CA VAL A 284 -1.72 -4.72 -25.17
C VAL A 284 -0.53 -3.83 -24.87
N GLN A 285 -0.08 -3.12 -25.89
CA GLN A 285 0.92 -2.08 -25.82
C GLN A 285 0.33 -0.81 -26.46
N SER A 286 0.23 0.26 -25.68
CA SER A 286 -0.09 1.58 -26.21
C SER A 286 1.09 2.13 -27.02
N ASN A 287 0.82 2.68 -28.21
CA ASN A 287 1.83 3.32 -29.06
C ASN A 287 2.02 4.82 -28.77
N ILE A 288 1.58 5.30 -27.61
CA ILE A 288 1.64 6.72 -27.28
C ILE A 288 3.08 7.12 -26.89
N ASN A 289 3.65 8.06 -27.65
CA ASN A 289 4.84 8.86 -27.32
C ASN A 289 6.19 8.12 -27.13
N TYR A 290 6.46 7.03 -27.86
CA TYR A 290 7.76 6.32 -27.79
C TYR A 290 8.17 5.87 -26.38
N ILE A 291 7.22 5.81 -25.43
CA ILE A 291 7.46 5.30 -24.09
C ILE A 291 7.40 3.78 -24.17
N PHE A 292 8.54 3.14 -24.00
CA PHE A 292 8.62 1.69 -23.85
C PHE A 292 8.70 1.35 -22.37
N LEU A 293 8.14 0.20 -22.00
CA LEU A 293 8.41 -0.36 -20.70
C LEU A 293 9.67 -1.22 -20.78
N VAL A 294 10.60 -0.97 -19.88
CA VAL A 294 11.78 -1.80 -19.66
C VAL A 294 11.55 -2.65 -18.44
N TYR A 295 12.13 -3.85 -18.43
CA TYR A 295 12.10 -4.74 -17.28
C TYR A 295 13.51 -5.01 -16.77
N GLU A 296 13.62 -5.20 -15.46
CA GLU A 296 14.82 -5.65 -14.76
C GLU A 296 14.47 -6.92 -13.97
N TYR A 297 15.28 -7.97 -14.14
CA TYR A 297 15.16 -9.25 -13.44
C TYR A 297 16.56 -9.74 -13.06
N GLY A 298 16.95 -9.58 -11.79
CA GLY A 298 18.33 -9.74 -11.37
C GLY A 298 19.26 -8.81 -12.15
N GLU A 299 20.26 -9.38 -12.85
CA GLU A 299 21.17 -8.62 -13.71
C GLU A 299 20.65 -8.44 -15.15
N HIS A 300 19.56 -9.13 -15.51
CA HIS A 300 19.00 -9.07 -16.86
C HIS A 300 18.12 -7.83 -17.03
N ARG A 301 18.29 -7.15 -18.16
CA ARG A 301 17.48 -6.00 -18.55
C ARG A 301 16.98 -6.17 -19.97
N GLY A 302 15.74 -5.76 -20.22
CA GLY A 302 15.13 -5.83 -21.54
C GLY A 302 14.01 -4.81 -21.72
N SER A 303 13.40 -4.83 -22.89
CA SER A 303 12.23 -4.02 -23.23
C SER A 303 11.04 -4.94 -23.49
N LEU A 304 9.88 -4.57 -22.96
CA LEU A 304 8.63 -5.29 -23.17
C LEU A 304 7.97 -4.87 -24.49
N LYS A 305 7.54 -5.87 -25.26
CA LYS A 305 6.87 -5.71 -26.55
C LYS A 305 5.55 -6.47 -26.55
N LEU A 306 4.62 -6.02 -27.38
CA LEU A 306 3.36 -6.70 -27.62
C LEU A 306 3.59 -8.20 -27.94
N ASN A 307 2.80 -9.05 -27.29
CA ASN A 307 2.86 -10.52 -27.36
C ASN A 307 4.10 -11.16 -26.72
N ASP A 308 4.98 -10.41 -26.06
CA ASP A 308 6.04 -11.01 -25.25
C ASP A 308 5.42 -11.92 -24.18
N ARG A 309 6.00 -13.11 -24.05
CA ARG A 309 5.70 -14.10 -23.01
C ARG A 309 7.00 -14.43 -22.31
N LEU A 310 7.18 -13.90 -21.11
CA LEU A 310 8.42 -13.99 -20.36
C LEU A 310 8.16 -14.74 -19.06
N SER A 311 8.89 -15.84 -18.85
CA SER A 311 8.81 -16.67 -17.64
C SER A 311 10.03 -16.43 -16.76
N PHE A 312 9.77 -16.33 -15.46
CA PHE A 312 10.74 -16.03 -14.41
C PHE A 312 10.62 -17.03 -13.27
N SER A 313 11.69 -17.22 -12.51
CA SER A 313 11.68 -18.09 -11.33
C SER A 313 11.15 -17.34 -10.11
N ILE A 314 10.39 -18.04 -9.27
CA ILE A 314 9.99 -17.52 -7.96
C ILE A 314 11.23 -17.16 -7.13
N GLY A 315 11.13 -16.07 -6.35
CA GLY A 315 12.18 -15.60 -5.46
C GLY A 315 13.07 -14.49 -6.01
N THR A 316 12.95 -14.14 -7.30
CA THR A 316 13.56 -12.93 -7.86
C THR A 316 12.47 -12.00 -8.38
N PRO A 317 12.41 -10.73 -7.94
CA PRO A 317 11.41 -9.78 -8.39
C PRO A 317 11.66 -9.36 -9.86
N LEU A 318 10.57 -9.13 -10.58
CA LEU A 318 10.57 -8.47 -11.87
C LEU A 318 10.12 -7.03 -11.68
N ILE A 319 10.98 -6.08 -12.03
CA ILE A 319 10.69 -4.66 -11.94
C ILE A 319 10.42 -4.12 -13.34
N ILE A 320 9.29 -3.45 -13.55
CA ILE A 320 8.89 -2.84 -14.82
C ILE A 320 8.81 -1.34 -14.65
N ARG A 321 9.59 -0.61 -15.47
CA ARG A 321 9.66 0.85 -15.44
C ARG A 321 9.46 1.42 -16.84
N ARG A 322 9.16 2.72 -16.91
CA ARG A 322 9.26 3.46 -18.17
C ARG A 322 10.73 3.61 -18.56
N SER A 323 11.02 3.55 -19.86
CA SER A 323 12.36 3.86 -20.40
C SER A 323 12.80 5.30 -20.08
N ILE A 324 11.83 6.20 -19.89
CA ILE A 324 12.03 7.59 -19.50
C ILE A 324 11.17 7.85 -18.26
N THR A 325 11.83 8.20 -17.15
CA THR A 325 11.17 8.53 -15.89
C THR A 325 10.27 9.76 -16.05
N LEU A 326 9.12 9.75 -15.38
CA LEU A 326 8.18 10.87 -15.38
C LEU A 326 8.78 12.13 -14.76
N CYS A 327 9.37 11.98 -13.57
CA CYS A 327 10.16 12.99 -12.88
C CYS A 327 11.39 12.34 -12.27
N PRO A 328 12.52 13.08 -12.17
CA PRO A 328 13.77 12.58 -11.61
C PRO A 328 13.68 12.22 -10.13
#